data_AF-A0A9E8AVU3-F1
#
_entry.id   AF-A0A9E8AVU3-F1
#
_cell.length_a   1.000
_cell.length_b   1.000
_cell.length_c   1.000
_cell.angle_alpha   90.00
_cell.angle_beta   90.00
_cell.angle_gamma   90.00
#
_symmetry.space_group_name_H-M   'P 1'
#
loop_
_entity.id
_entity.type
_entity.pdbx_description
1 polymer ?
#
loop_
_entity_poly.entity_id
_entity_poly.type
_entity_poly.pdbx_seq_one_letter_code
_entity_poly.pdbx_strand_id
1 'polypeptide(L)'
;MIRFTNKQWLYIIFVSLVLTLGGSLAFWLYKTRTQVDLTTFIVATLSALISLVALFVALQTYLSIDSVNNITKMDGNILDNENYVTSIPEFVDKYKETDREKLCRHIFSEVKQNLKKNSNTAVNFADTIQGMIDILVLLPALDLKAELRNKEFRRDVQWILNQVERRAEEIQSISKGSSIQIREAVKLFLSVYEYQISVENKRMLGSSGLLKVRAAMIRNPVSSTVYYNYLGLYYRKCAVQVIDSTDKADIPTLKSWAYRKVLLSGGESERLRRYLNNSINSFQKAWGYSSEDPMWRGYILFNQARVAFIEHVFFGDSHADPFEKMAEAINARATLNELISEVLGDRDELTVLQKHYLYQEEYARELLVNYNLTMNDQAFYRGMLMRSTEEYLETIAPYISQLEPKNQAGLEAIRAGLEIPRQVT
;
A
#
# COMPACT_ATOMS: atom_id res chain seq x y z
N MET A 1 -9.81 25.78 19.72
CA MET A 1 -8.68 25.84 20.68
C MET A 1 -7.42 25.43 19.94
N ILE A 2 -6.50 26.35 19.69
CA ILE A 2 -5.23 26.08 19.00
C ILE A 2 -4.33 25.33 20.00
N ARG A 3 -4.02 24.07 19.73
CA ARG A 3 -3.08 23.28 20.55
C ARG A 3 -1.66 23.56 20.05
N PHE A 4 -0.90 24.31 20.83
CA PHE A 4 0.53 24.52 20.57
C PHE A 4 1.33 23.26 20.93
N THR A 5 2.26 22.87 20.06
CA THR A 5 3.17 21.73 20.28
C THR A 5 4.20 22.04 21.37
N ASN A 6 4.82 21.02 21.99
CA ASN A 6 5.81 21.23 23.06
C ASN A 6 7.01 22.10 22.63
N LYS A 7 7.40 22.04 21.35
CA LYS A 7 8.44 22.91 20.78
C LYS A 7 7.98 24.37 20.65
N GLN A 8 6.71 24.59 20.27
CA GLN A 8 6.11 25.92 20.25
C GLN A 8 5.94 26.50 21.67
N TRP A 9 5.64 25.66 22.67
CA TRP A 9 5.61 26.08 24.07
C TRP A 9 6.98 26.51 24.59
N LEU A 10 8.03 25.71 24.36
CA LEU A 10 9.40 26.09 24.71
C LEU A 10 9.81 27.42 24.06
N TYR A 11 9.39 27.64 22.82
CA TYR A 11 9.68 28.87 22.09
C TYR A 11 8.90 30.08 22.62
N ILE A 12 7.60 29.92 22.91
CA ILE A 12 6.77 30.98 23.53
C ILE A 12 7.31 31.33 24.92
N ILE A 13 7.76 30.33 25.68
CA ILE A 13 8.40 30.54 26.98
C ILE A 13 9.70 31.32 26.80
N PHE A 14 10.55 30.94 25.84
CA PHE A 14 11.80 31.65 25.57
C PHE A 14 11.57 33.12 25.15
N VAL A 15 10.63 33.36 24.23
CA VAL A 15 10.29 34.74 23.79
C VAL A 15 9.69 35.56 24.93
N SER A 16 8.77 34.98 25.72
CA SER A 16 8.23 35.65 26.91
C SER A 16 9.30 35.93 27.95
N LEU A 17 10.30 35.05 28.10
CA LEU A 17 11.41 35.23 29.02
C LEU A 17 12.34 36.36 28.56
N VAL A 18 12.62 36.45 27.26
CA VAL A 18 13.40 37.55 26.66
C VAL A 18 12.64 38.88 26.76
N LEU A 19 11.33 38.90 26.53
CA LEU A 19 10.50 40.11 26.67
C LEU A 19 10.40 40.58 28.11
N THR A 20 10.25 39.65 29.07
CA THR A 20 10.23 39.99 30.49
C THR A 20 11.59 40.45 30.98
N LEU A 21 12.70 39.83 30.54
CA LEU A 21 14.06 40.32 30.83
C LEU A 21 14.30 41.71 30.24
N GLY A 22 13.94 41.91 28.97
CA GLY A 22 14.05 43.20 28.28
C GLY A 22 13.24 44.29 28.97
N GLY A 23 11.97 44.02 29.28
CA GLY A 23 11.11 44.94 30.03
C GLY A 23 11.60 45.22 31.45
N SER A 24 12.16 44.22 32.15
CA SER A 24 12.72 44.40 33.50
C SER A 24 13.99 45.26 33.48
N LEU A 25 14.89 45.01 32.53
CA LEU A 25 16.09 45.83 32.31
C LEU A 25 15.72 47.28 31.94
N ALA A 26 14.69 47.43 31.12
CA ALA A 26 14.18 48.73 30.67
C ALA A 26 13.57 49.52 31.85
N PHE A 27 12.74 48.87 32.68
CA PHE A 27 12.20 49.45 33.91
C PHE A 27 13.30 49.80 34.93
N TRP A 28 14.30 48.95 35.07
CA TRP A 28 15.46 49.20 35.92
C TRP A 28 16.27 50.41 35.43
N LEU A 29 16.54 50.51 34.12
CA LEU A 29 17.23 51.67 33.54
C LEU A 29 16.45 52.98 33.73
N TYR A 30 15.13 52.96 33.56
CA TYR A 30 14.26 54.12 33.82
C TYR A 30 14.32 54.58 35.28
N LYS A 31 14.29 53.64 36.23
CA LYS A 31 14.36 53.94 37.67
C LYS A 31 15.74 54.47 38.11
N THR A 32 16.81 54.06 37.43
CA THR A 32 18.21 54.32 37.87
C THR A 32 18.84 55.54 37.20
N ARG A 33 18.32 56.03 36.06
CA ARG A 33 18.78 57.26 35.41
C ARG A 33 17.63 58.25 35.23
N THR A 34 17.67 59.35 35.98
CA THR A 34 16.71 60.47 35.98
C THR A 34 16.69 61.34 34.71
N GLN A 35 17.26 60.89 33.58
CA GLN A 35 17.28 61.63 32.31
C GLN A 35 17.05 60.75 31.08
N VAL A 36 16.17 59.75 31.17
CA VAL A 36 15.76 59.00 29.97
C VAL A 36 14.46 59.60 29.46
N ASP A 37 14.53 60.26 28.30
CA ASP A 37 13.37 60.78 27.57
C ASP A 37 12.39 59.64 27.26
N LEU A 38 11.16 59.76 27.80
CA LEU A 38 10.11 58.74 27.72
C LEU A 38 9.81 58.35 26.27
N THR A 39 9.88 59.32 25.37
CA THR A 39 9.67 59.15 23.94
C THR A 39 10.73 58.23 23.34
N THR A 40 12.00 58.46 23.66
CA THR A 40 13.12 57.65 23.20
C THR A 40 13.04 56.20 23.72
N PHE A 41 12.57 56.02 24.95
CA PHE A 41 12.37 54.69 25.56
C PHE A 41 11.25 53.88 24.89
N ILE A 42 10.10 54.51 24.62
CA ILE A 42 8.96 53.87 23.94
C ILE A 42 9.36 53.46 22.53
N VAL A 43 10.04 54.35 21.80
CA VAL A 43 10.53 54.07 20.43
C VAL A 43 11.51 52.89 20.42
N ALA A 44 12.45 52.83 21.36
CA ALA A 44 13.41 51.72 21.44
C ALA A 44 12.70 50.36 21.71
N THR A 45 11.72 50.35 22.60
CA THR A 45 10.97 49.13 22.97
C THR A 45 10.12 48.63 21.80
N LEU A 46 9.38 49.53 21.13
CA LEU A 46 8.61 49.21 19.94
C LEU A 46 9.51 48.73 18.79
N SER A 47 10.66 49.36 18.60
CA SER A 47 11.63 48.97 17.57
C SER A 47 12.20 47.58 17.82
N ALA A 48 12.48 47.23 19.08
CA ALA A 48 12.90 45.88 19.46
C ALA A 48 11.80 44.85 19.19
N LEU A 49 10.54 45.19 19.49
CA LEU A 49 9.39 44.31 19.26
C LEU A 49 9.15 44.08 17.76
N ILE A 50 9.20 45.15 16.95
CA ILE A 50 9.12 45.08 15.49
C ILE A 50 10.27 44.26 14.93
N SER A 51 11.50 44.45 15.43
CA SER A 51 12.67 43.67 15.00
C SER A 51 12.53 42.19 15.34
N LEU A 52 11.90 41.85 16.47
CA LEU A 52 11.66 40.47 16.87
C LEU A 52 10.56 39.80 16.04
N VAL A 53 9.51 40.55 15.70
CA VAL A 53 8.48 40.10 14.73
C VAL A 53 9.08 39.96 13.33
N ALA A 54 9.92 40.88 12.90
CA ALA A 54 10.62 40.81 11.62
C ALA A 54 11.59 39.63 11.57
N LEU A 55 12.34 39.37 12.65
CA LEU A 55 13.17 38.17 12.80
C LEU A 55 12.31 36.92 12.73
N PHE A 56 11.13 36.90 13.35
CA PHE A 56 10.20 35.76 13.28
C PHE A 56 9.71 35.51 11.85
N VAL A 57 9.29 36.55 11.13
CA VAL A 57 8.90 36.44 9.72
C VAL A 57 10.09 35.98 8.88
N ALA A 58 11.28 36.56 9.09
CA ALA A 58 12.49 36.17 8.39
C ALA A 58 12.90 34.72 8.68
N LEU A 59 12.73 34.22 9.92
CA LEU A 59 13.03 32.84 10.28
C LEU A 59 12.02 31.86 9.67
N GLN A 60 10.73 32.22 9.67
CA GLN A 60 9.68 31.46 8.97
C GLN A 60 9.93 31.44 7.46
N THR A 61 10.28 32.59 6.87
CA THR A 61 10.63 32.70 5.46
C THR A 61 11.91 31.94 5.15
N TYR A 62 12.94 31.99 6.01
CA TYR A 62 14.17 31.23 5.86
C TYR A 62 13.91 29.72 5.97
N LEU A 63 13.16 29.25 6.97
CA LEU A 63 12.82 27.82 7.10
C LEU A 63 11.92 27.34 5.95
N SER A 64 11.01 28.18 5.47
CA SER A 64 10.18 27.90 4.30
C SER A 64 11.04 27.82 3.04
N ILE A 65 11.90 28.81 2.80
CA ILE A 65 12.82 28.86 1.66
C ILE A 65 13.87 27.76 1.74
N ASP A 66 14.37 27.39 2.92
CA ASP A 66 15.35 26.33 3.12
C ASP A 66 14.70 24.96 3.01
N SER A 67 13.43 24.81 3.44
CA SER A 67 12.64 23.62 3.12
C SER A 67 12.40 23.50 1.63
N VAL A 68 12.11 24.60 0.93
CA VAL A 68 11.89 24.61 -0.51
C VAL A 68 13.21 24.42 -1.24
N ASN A 69 14.30 25.10 -0.87
CA ASN A 69 15.62 25.03 -1.51
C ASN A 69 16.33 23.70 -1.22
N ASN A 70 16.22 23.10 -0.05
CA ASN A 70 16.72 21.74 0.15
C ASN A 70 15.86 20.70 -0.60
N ILE A 71 14.59 21.00 -0.88
CA ILE A 71 13.73 20.13 -1.70
C ILE A 71 13.91 20.40 -3.21
N THR A 72 14.25 21.62 -3.63
CA THR A 72 14.39 22.01 -5.05
C THR A 72 15.83 22.03 -5.55
N LYS A 73 16.85 22.10 -4.68
CA LYS A 73 18.27 21.99 -5.05
C LYS A 73 18.87 20.59 -4.83
N MET A 74 18.17 19.69 -4.16
CA MET A 74 18.65 18.31 -4.02
C MET A 74 18.07 17.48 -5.14
N ASP A 75 18.95 16.78 -5.86
CA ASP A 75 18.60 15.53 -6.50
C ASP A 75 17.73 14.69 -5.55
N GLY A 76 16.44 14.53 -5.87
CA GLY A 76 15.56 13.51 -5.28
C GLY A 76 14.66 13.92 -4.11
N ASN A 77 13.57 14.66 -4.37
CA ASN A 77 12.33 14.38 -3.64
C ASN A 77 11.86 13.00 -4.11
N ILE A 78 12.04 11.96 -3.28
CA ILE A 78 11.76 10.57 -3.66
C ILE A 78 10.29 10.36 -4.08
N LEU A 79 9.36 11.17 -3.54
CA LEU A 79 7.93 11.13 -3.89
C LEU A 79 7.63 11.74 -5.26
N ASP A 80 8.57 12.54 -5.80
CA ASP A 80 8.52 13.15 -7.12
C ASP A 80 9.50 12.55 -8.13
N ASN A 81 10.28 11.55 -7.73
CA ASN A 81 11.23 10.92 -8.62
C ASN A 81 10.49 10.03 -9.64
N GLU A 82 10.38 10.53 -10.86
CA GLU A 82 9.74 9.85 -12.00
C GLU A 82 10.49 8.60 -12.46
N ASN A 83 11.75 8.42 -12.03
CA ASN A 83 12.60 7.26 -12.34
C ASN A 83 12.79 6.34 -11.14
N TYR A 84 11.98 6.48 -10.09
CA TYR A 84 12.09 5.64 -8.91
C TYR A 84 11.69 4.20 -9.21
N VAL A 85 12.52 3.25 -8.77
CA VAL A 85 12.32 1.81 -8.96
C VAL A 85 12.55 1.09 -7.63
N THR A 86 11.76 0.04 -7.39
CA THR A 86 11.92 -0.83 -6.22
C THR A 86 12.96 -1.92 -6.50
N SER A 87 13.93 -2.11 -5.60
CA SER A 87 14.91 -3.19 -5.72
C SER A 87 14.43 -4.47 -5.03
N ILE A 88 13.93 -5.43 -5.82
CA ILE A 88 13.47 -6.72 -5.31
C ILE A 88 14.59 -7.59 -4.73
N PRO A 89 15.76 -7.71 -5.37
CA PRO A 89 16.90 -8.39 -4.77
C PRO A 89 17.23 -7.84 -3.39
N GLU A 90 17.13 -6.53 -3.18
CA GLU A 90 17.38 -5.92 -1.88
C GLU A 90 16.36 -6.35 -0.83
N PHE A 91 15.06 -6.39 -1.16
CA PHE A 91 14.05 -6.87 -0.21
C PHE A 91 14.20 -8.35 0.13
N VAL A 92 14.47 -9.18 -0.88
CA VAL A 92 14.66 -10.62 -0.71
C VAL A 92 15.94 -10.90 0.08
N ASP A 93 17.00 -10.14 -0.15
CA ASP A 93 18.27 -10.27 0.57
C ASP A 93 18.15 -9.80 2.03
N LYS A 94 17.36 -8.76 2.26
CA LYS A 94 17.14 -8.16 3.58
C LYS A 94 16.21 -8.96 4.47
N TYR A 95 15.12 -9.51 3.90
CA TYR A 95 14.07 -10.21 4.64
C TYR A 95 14.17 -11.73 4.39
N LYS A 96 15.17 -12.34 5.04
CA LYS A 96 15.58 -13.74 4.87
C LYS A 96 14.94 -14.72 5.85
N GLU A 97 13.99 -14.26 6.66
CA GLU A 97 13.35 -15.05 7.70
C GLU A 97 12.57 -16.24 7.12
N THR A 98 12.69 -17.39 7.77
CA THR A 98 11.94 -18.63 7.44
C THR A 98 10.66 -18.77 8.27
N ASP A 99 10.46 -17.89 9.25
CA ASP A 99 9.29 -17.82 10.14
C ASP A 99 8.55 -16.48 9.98
N ARG A 100 7.23 -16.56 9.83
CA ARG A 100 6.36 -15.40 9.56
C ARG A 100 6.34 -14.39 10.71
N GLU A 101 6.33 -14.88 11.95
CA GLU A 101 6.31 -14.00 13.12
C GLU A 101 7.60 -13.18 13.19
N LYS A 102 8.75 -13.82 12.95
CA LYS A 102 10.05 -13.14 12.86
C LYS A 102 10.08 -12.12 11.72
N LEU A 103 9.59 -12.47 10.54
CA LEU A 103 9.51 -11.55 9.40
C LEU A 103 8.69 -10.29 9.75
N CYS A 104 7.49 -10.48 10.32
CA CYS A 104 6.63 -9.39 10.76
C CYS A 104 7.30 -8.51 11.81
N ARG A 105 7.96 -9.10 12.80
CA ARG A 105 8.71 -8.34 13.82
C ARG A 105 9.84 -7.53 13.19
N HIS A 106 10.60 -8.11 12.26
CA HIS A 106 11.69 -7.42 11.57
C HIS A 106 11.16 -6.20 10.82
N ILE A 107 10.19 -6.38 9.92
CA ILE A 107 9.59 -5.30 9.13
C ILE A 107 9.03 -4.19 10.03
N PHE A 108 8.21 -4.53 11.03
CA PHE A 108 7.62 -3.51 11.89
C PHE A 108 8.64 -2.84 12.81
N SER A 109 9.65 -3.55 13.29
CA SER A 109 10.73 -2.95 14.07
C SER A 109 11.48 -1.90 13.27
N GLU A 110 11.73 -2.17 11.99
CA GLU A 110 12.42 -1.27 11.09
C GLU A 110 11.57 -0.03 10.79
N VAL A 111 10.29 -0.22 10.42
CA VAL A 111 9.36 0.90 10.22
C VAL A 111 9.26 1.77 11.47
N LYS A 112 9.17 1.16 12.66
CA LYS A 112 9.18 1.89 13.93
C LYS A 112 10.47 2.68 14.14
N GLN A 113 11.62 2.10 13.82
CA GLN A 113 12.91 2.76 13.95
C GLN A 113 13.02 3.95 12.99
N ASN A 114 12.61 3.78 11.73
CA ASN A 114 12.65 4.84 10.72
C ASN A 114 11.72 6.00 11.10
N LEU A 115 10.52 5.73 11.59
CA LEU A 115 9.60 6.77 12.09
C LEU A 115 10.13 7.54 13.32
N LYS A 116 10.94 6.88 14.18
CA LYS A 116 11.54 7.54 15.36
C LYS A 116 12.75 8.39 15.00
N LYS A 117 13.65 7.86 14.17
CA LYS A 117 14.96 8.46 13.91
C LYS A 117 14.99 9.34 12.66
N ASN A 118 14.25 8.97 11.62
CA ASN A 118 14.38 9.50 10.27
C ASN A 118 13.10 10.24 9.81
N SER A 119 12.39 10.94 10.70
CA SER A 119 11.15 11.65 10.32
C SER A 119 11.03 13.04 10.95
N ASN A 120 12.17 13.71 11.14
CA ASN A 120 12.23 15.03 11.76
C ASN A 120 12.09 16.18 10.76
N THR A 121 12.36 15.93 9.48
CA THR A 121 12.22 16.87 8.37
C THR A 121 11.21 16.32 7.36
N ALA A 122 10.68 17.20 6.50
CA ALA A 122 9.76 16.79 5.44
C ALA A 122 10.38 15.78 4.48
N VAL A 123 11.68 15.95 4.16
CA VAL A 123 12.46 15.05 3.28
C VAL A 123 12.60 13.68 3.90
N ASN A 124 13.13 13.58 5.13
CA ASN A 124 13.36 12.28 5.75
C ASN A 124 12.04 11.53 6.00
N PHE A 125 10.95 12.28 6.30
CA PHE A 125 9.64 11.67 6.41
C PHE A 125 9.11 11.19 5.05
N ALA A 126 9.35 11.93 3.96
CA ALA A 126 9.01 11.48 2.61
C ALA A 126 9.74 10.16 2.27
N ASP A 127 11.03 10.03 2.59
CA ASP A 127 11.80 8.79 2.42
C ASP A 127 11.23 7.65 3.27
N THR A 128 10.87 7.94 4.52
CA THR A 128 10.26 6.95 5.42
C THR A 128 8.93 6.46 4.86
N ILE A 129 8.08 7.37 4.35
CA ILE A 129 6.79 7.00 3.75
C ILE A 129 6.98 6.23 2.45
N GLN A 130 7.95 6.60 1.61
CA GLN A 130 8.24 5.84 0.40
C GLN A 130 8.68 4.41 0.74
N GLY A 131 9.62 4.24 1.69
CA GLY A 131 10.01 2.90 2.15
C GLY A 131 8.83 2.09 2.71
N MET A 132 7.86 2.74 3.36
CA MET A 132 6.62 2.09 3.79
C MET A 132 5.71 1.71 2.63
N ILE A 133 5.67 2.51 1.55
CA ILE A 133 4.95 2.21 0.31
C ILE A 133 5.58 1.01 -0.39
N ASP A 134 6.90 0.93 -0.44
CA ASP A 134 7.60 -0.18 -1.08
C ASP A 134 7.31 -1.51 -0.37
N ILE A 135 7.22 -1.51 0.96
CA ILE A 135 6.84 -2.67 1.77
C ILE A 135 5.38 -3.12 1.51
N LEU A 136 4.51 -2.27 0.92
CA LEU A 136 3.11 -2.64 0.65
C LEU A 136 2.97 -3.87 -0.24
N VAL A 137 3.95 -4.15 -1.10
CA VAL A 137 3.96 -5.36 -1.93
C VAL A 137 4.18 -6.63 -1.12
N LEU A 138 4.85 -6.54 0.04
CA LEU A 138 5.16 -7.67 0.90
C LEU A 138 3.98 -8.00 1.83
N LEU A 139 3.05 -7.07 2.07
CA LEU A 139 1.94 -7.26 3.00
C LEU A 139 1.08 -8.51 2.74
N PRO A 140 0.77 -8.90 1.48
CA PRO A 140 0.09 -10.17 1.22
C PRO A 140 0.82 -11.41 1.75
N ALA A 141 2.15 -11.36 1.88
CA ALA A 141 2.97 -12.45 2.43
C ALA A 141 2.90 -12.55 3.95
N LEU A 142 2.57 -11.44 4.63
CA LEU A 142 2.61 -11.34 6.09
C LEU A 142 1.36 -11.90 6.78
N ASP A 143 0.28 -12.16 6.04
CA ASP A 143 -1.05 -12.48 6.61
C ASP A 143 -1.39 -11.57 7.81
N LEU A 144 -1.42 -10.26 7.55
CA LEU A 144 -1.60 -9.23 8.57
C LEU A 144 -2.79 -9.52 9.50
N LYS A 145 -3.86 -10.12 8.99
CA LYS A 145 -5.05 -10.43 9.80
C LYS A 145 -4.77 -11.49 10.85
N ALA A 146 -4.03 -12.55 10.49
CA ALA A 146 -3.62 -13.58 11.43
C ALA A 146 -2.76 -13.00 12.54
N GLU A 147 -1.79 -12.16 12.17
CA GLU A 147 -0.85 -11.53 13.10
C GLU A 147 -1.52 -10.47 14.00
N LEU A 148 -2.50 -9.72 13.48
CA LEU A 148 -3.28 -8.75 14.27
C LEU A 148 -4.16 -9.38 15.36
N ARG A 149 -4.30 -10.71 15.40
CA ARG A 149 -4.89 -11.41 16.56
C ARG A 149 -3.99 -11.32 17.79
N ASN A 150 -2.68 -11.23 17.60
CA ASN A 150 -1.75 -10.96 18.67
C ASN A 150 -1.86 -9.48 19.10
N LYS A 151 -2.06 -9.27 20.41
CA LYS A 151 -2.25 -7.94 21.00
C LYS A 151 -1.02 -7.04 20.84
N GLU A 152 0.18 -7.62 20.84
CA GLU A 152 1.43 -6.87 20.71
C GLU A 152 1.57 -6.28 19.30
N PHE A 153 1.45 -7.13 18.28
CA PHE A 153 1.46 -6.69 16.88
C PHE A 153 0.39 -5.64 16.57
N ARG A 154 -0.82 -5.83 17.10
CA ARG A 154 -1.89 -4.82 16.96
C ARG A 154 -1.50 -3.46 17.54
N ARG A 155 -0.85 -3.43 18.71
CA ARG A 155 -0.38 -2.19 19.33
C ARG A 155 0.72 -1.53 18.50
N ASP A 156 1.64 -2.32 17.98
CA ASP A 156 2.73 -1.83 17.14
C ASP A 156 2.21 -1.17 15.86
N VAL A 157 1.28 -1.84 15.16
CA VAL A 157 0.69 -1.29 13.95
C VAL A 157 -0.12 -0.04 14.24
N GLN A 158 -0.94 -0.02 15.31
CA GLN A 158 -1.68 1.19 15.69
C GLN A 158 -0.74 2.35 16.04
N TRP A 159 0.39 2.06 16.69
CA TRP A 159 1.41 3.06 16.94
C TRP A 159 1.98 3.61 15.64
N ILE A 160 2.33 2.76 14.67
CA ILE A 160 2.82 3.18 13.34
C ILE A 160 1.82 4.11 12.67
N LEU A 161 0.55 3.71 12.58
CA LEU A 161 -0.52 4.51 11.95
C LEU A 161 -0.65 5.89 12.60
N ASN A 162 -0.75 5.92 13.94
CA ASN A 162 -0.87 7.17 14.69
C ASN A 162 0.37 8.08 14.51
N GLN A 163 1.56 7.49 14.41
CA GLN A 163 2.78 8.26 14.18
C GLN A 163 2.83 8.86 12.79
N VAL A 164 2.48 8.09 11.77
CA VAL A 164 2.43 8.55 10.38
C VAL A 164 1.48 9.74 10.23
N GLU A 165 0.25 9.61 10.76
CA GLU A 165 -0.74 10.69 10.71
C GLU A 165 -0.25 11.95 11.45
N ARG A 166 0.24 11.78 12.69
CA ARG A 166 0.76 12.89 13.48
C ARG A 166 1.90 13.63 12.78
N ARG A 167 2.85 12.90 12.18
CA ARG A 167 3.98 13.51 11.47
C ARG A 167 3.54 14.23 10.20
N ALA A 168 2.57 13.68 9.48
CA ALA A 168 1.99 14.35 8.32
C ALA A 168 1.33 15.69 8.70
N GLU A 169 0.58 15.73 9.80
CA GLU A 169 -0.02 16.96 10.34
C GLU A 169 1.03 17.99 10.77
N GLU A 170 2.09 17.56 11.46
CA GLU A 170 3.21 18.42 11.87
C GLU A 170 3.86 19.09 10.65
N ILE A 171 4.17 18.31 9.59
CA ILE A 171 4.82 18.82 8.38
C ILE A 171 3.91 19.76 7.58
N GLN A 172 2.60 19.47 7.54
CA GLN A 172 1.62 20.36 6.89
C GLN A 172 1.61 21.77 7.51
N SER A 173 1.82 21.86 8.82
CA SER A 173 1.88 23.16 9.50
C SER A 173 3.13 23.99 9.16
N ILE A 174 4.16 23.37 8.56
CA ILE A 174 5.49 23.96 8.35
C ILE A 174 5.78 24.26 6.86
N SER A 175 5.37 23.39 5.91
CA SER A 175 5.67 23.55 4.48
C SER A 175 4.43 23.30 3.60
N LYS A 176 4.01 24.28 2.80
CA LYS A 176 2.82 24.16 1.92
C LYS A 176 3.08 23.43 0.60
N GLY A 177 4.32 23.44 0.08
CA GLY A 177 4.65 22.87 -1.24
C GLY A 177 4.62 21.35 -1.26
N SER A 178 5.43 20.71 -0.40
CA SER A 178 5.61 19.25 -0.39
C SER A 178 4.62 18.52 0.53
N SER A 179 3.90 19.24 1.40
CA SER A 179 2.90 18.62 2.28
C SER A 179 1.73 17.99 1.54
N ILE A 180 1.42 18.45 0.32
CA ILE A 180 0.36 17.84 -0.49
C ILE A 180 0.76 16.42 -0.91
N GLN A 181 1.96 16.23 -1.46
CA GLN A 181 2.46 14.92 -1.90
C GLN A 181 2.59 13.97 -0.72
N ILE A 182 3.21 14.43 0.38
CA ILE A 182 3.34 13.64 1.62
C ILE A 182 1.94 13.21 2.11
N ARG A 183 0.96 14.10 2.08
CA ARG A 183 -0.41 13.76 2.49
C ARG A 183 -1.05 12.72 1.56
N GLU A 184 -0.91 12.86 0.25
CA GLU A 184 -1.49 11.88 -0.69
C GLU A 184 -0.77 10.52 -0.58
N ALA A 185 0.54 10.49 -0.34
CA ALA A 185 1.32 9.28 -0.06
C ALA A 185 0.90 8.60 1.25
N VAL A 186 0.69 9.38 2.33
CA VAL A 186 0.15 8.87 3.60
C VAL A 186 -1.25 8.31 3.42
N LYS A 187 -2.14 9.03 2.72
CA LYS A 187 -3.48 8.51 2.42
C LYS A 187 -3.41 7.21 1.62
N LEU A 188 -2.51 7.11 0.64
CA LEU A 188 -2.31 5.89 -0.13
C LEU A 188 -1.93 4.74 0.80
N PHE A 189 -0.90 4.90 1.63
CA PHE A 189 -0.46 3.88 2.58
C PHE A 189 -1.60 3.42 3.49
N LEU A 190 -2.31 4.35 4.13
CA LEU A 190 -3.43 4.05 5.03
C LEU A 190 -4.56 3.32 4.29
N SER A 191 -4.89 3.76 3.08
CA SER A 191 -5.97 3.15 2.28
C SER A 191 -5.64 1.74 1.81
N VAL A 192 -4.38 1.47 1.47
CA VAL A 192 -3.91 0.12 1.10
C VAL A 192 -3.92 -0.79 2.32
N TYR A 193 -3.46 -0.30 3.47
CA TYR A 193 -3.53 -1.03 4.73
C TYR A 193 -4.97 -1.38 5.13
N GLU A 194 -5.90 -0.41 5.05
CA GLU A 194 -7.33 -0.64 5.28
C GLU A 194 -7.92 -1.66 4.29
N TYR A 195 -7.52 -1.58 3.02
CA TYR A 195 -7.92 -2.56 2.02
C TYR A 195 -7.48 -3.95 2.46
N GLN A 196 -6.19 -4.16 2.78
CA GLN A 196 -5.64 -5.46 3.15
C GLN A 196 -6.33 -6.11 4.36
N ILE A 197 -6.71 -5.31 5.37
CA ILE A 197 -7.43 -5.82 6.54
C ILE A 197 -8.91 -6.13 6.24
N SER A 198 -9.51 -5.41 5.29
CA SER A 198 -10.94 -5.50 4.98
C SER A 198 -11.25 -6.44 3.82
N VAL A 199 -10.27 -6.98 3.09
CA VAL A 199 -10.49 -7.87 1.92
C VAL A 199 -11.45 -9.00 2.27
N GLU A 200 -11.34 -9.60 3.45
CA GLU A 200 -12.21 -10.69 3.91
C GLU A 200 -13.52 -10.26 4.60
N ASN A 201 -13.68 -8.98 4.94
CA ASN A 201 -14.94 -8.51 5.50
C ASN A 201 -15.98 -8.36 4.38
N LYS A 202 -17.10 -9.07 4.53
CA LYS A 202 -18.23 -9.18 3.57
C LYS A 202 -18.97 -7.84 3.30
N ARG A 203 -18.54 -6.72 3.87
CA ARG A 203 -19.15 -5.40 3.66
C ARG A 203 -18.32 -4.57 2.70
N MET A 204 -19.02 -3.82 1.85
CA MET A 204 -18.41 -2.78 1.01
C MET A 204 -17.47 -1.91 1.83
N LEU A 205 -16.30 -1.62 1.25
CA LEU A 205 -15.46 -0.49 1.63
C LEU A 205 -16.24 0.81 1.30
N GLY A 206 -17.24 1.13 2.13
CA GLY A 206 -17.99 2.37 2.03
C GLY A 206 -17.04 3.55 2.12
N SER A 207 -16.97 4.36 1.06
CA SER A 207 -16.01 5.47 0.92
C SER A 207 -14.54 5.05 1.13
N SER A 208 -14.11 3.96 0.48
CA SER A 208 -12.70 3.53 0.45
C SER A 208 -11.75 4.72 0.39
N GLY A 209 -10.77 4.78 1.30
CA GLY A 209 -9.75 5.82 1.30
C GLY A 209 -9.05 5.96 -0.05
N LEU A 210 -8.96 4.86 -0.83
CA LEU A 210 -8.41 4.85 -2.19
C LEU A 210 -9.11 5.85 -3.12
N LEU A 211 -10.43 6.03 -3.01
CA LEU A 211 -11.16 7.00 -3.83
C LEU A 211 -10.89 8.47 -3.43
N LYS A 212 -10.31 8.69 -2.25
CA LYS A 212 -9.98 10.03 -1.70
C LYS A 212 -8.53 10.44 -1.99
N VAL A 213 -7.70 9.53 -2.51
CA VAL A 213 -6.31 9.80 -2.92
C VAL A 213 -6.32 10.50 -4.27
N ARG A 214 -5.65 11.66 -4.35
CA ARG A 214 -5.51 12.42 -5.60
C ARG A 214 -4.34 11.89 -6.42
N ALA A 215 -4.56 10.82 -7.18
CA ALA A 215 -3.53 10.10 -7.94
C ALA A 215 -2.59 10.98 -8.77
N ALA A 216 -3.12 12.03 -9.43
CA ALA A 216 -2.33 12.96 -10.25
C ALA A 216 -1.24 13.72 -9.45
N MET A 217 -1.26 13.65 -8.12
CA MET A 217 -0.26 14.24 -7.23
C MET A 217 0.84 13.27 -6.84
N ILE A 218 0.74 12.00 -7.25
CA ILE A 218 1.74 10.96 -7.04
C ILE A 218 2.55 10.85 -8.33
N ARG A 219 3.78 11.38 -8.34
CA ARG A 219 4.64 11.37 -9.54
C ARG A 219 5.56 10.16 -9.59
N ASN A 220 5.92 9.62 -8.42
CA ASN A 220 6.68 8.39 -8.28
C ASN A 220 5.95 7.18 -8.94
N PRO A 221 6.60 6.44 -9.88
CA PRO A 221 5.98 5.32 -10.58
C PRO A 221 5.53 4.17 -9.66
N VAL A 222 6.29 3.84 -8.61
CA VAL A 222 5.95 2.78 -7.66
C VAL A 222 4.68 3.15 -6.90
N SER A 223 4.61 4.37 -6.38
CA SER A 223 3.41 4.86 -5.68
C SER A 223 2.18 4.91 -6.60
N SER A 224 2.35 5.33 -7.86
CA SER A 224 1.30 5.31 -8.88
C SER A 224 0.84 3.89 -9.21
N THR A 225 1.78 2.96 -9.34
CA THR A 225 1.52 1.54 -9.58
C THR A 225 0.71 0.93 -8.45
N VAL A 226 1.13 1.14 -7.20
CA VAL A 226 0.40 0.70 -6.00
C VAL A 226 -1.02 1.28 -6.02
N TYR A 227 -1.17 2.59 -6.21
CA TYR A 227 -2.48 3.23 -6.23
C TYR A 227 -3.41 2.60 -7.27
N TYR A 228 -2.98 2.51 -8.53
CA TYR A 228 -3.83 2.03 -9.61
C TYR A 228 -4.11 0.53 -9.52
N ASN A 229 -3.15 -0.27 -9.04
CA ASN A 229 -3.37 -1.70 -8.81
C ASN A 229 -4.42 -1.93 -7.70
N TYR A 230 -4.30 -1.25 -6.56
CA TYR A 230 -5.29 -1.38 -5.48
C TYR A 230 -6.66 -0.77 -5.83
N LEU A 231 -6.69 0.29 -6.64
CA LEU A 231 -7.93 0.83 -7.20
C LEU A 231 -8.61 -0.18 -8.14
N GLY A 232 -7.85 -0.86 -8.99
CA GLY A 232 -8.35 -1.95 -9.84
C GLY A 232 -8.94 -3.09 -9.01
N LEU A 233 -8.26 -3.49 -7.94
CA LEU A 233 -8.72 -4.50 -7.00
C LEU A 233 -10.01 -4.07 -6.25
N TYR A 234 -10.14 -2.79 -5.91
CA TYR A 234 -11.36 -2.23 -5.35
C TYR A 234 -12.55 -2.37 -6.31
N TYR A 235 -12.39 -1.94 -7.56
CA TYR A 235 -13.46 -2.07 -8.56
C TYR A 235 -13.79 -3.51 -8.89
N ARG A 236 -12.80 -4.40 -8.91
CA ARG A 236 -13.03 -5.85 -9.03
C ARG A 236 -13.89 -6.37 -7.88
N LYS A 237 -13.60 -5.98 -6.63
CA LYS A 237 -14.43 -6.37 -5.48
C LYS A 237 -15.87 -5.85 -5.62
N CYS A 238 -16.05 -4.62 -6.12
CA CYS A 238 -17.37 -4.08 -6.45
C CYS A 238 -18.09 -4.91 -7.53
N ALA A 239 -17.38 -5.34 -8.59
CA ALA A 239 -17.93 -6.21 -9.63
C ALA A 239 -18.37 -7.57 -9.07
N VAL A 240 -17.52 -8.22 -8.27
CA VAL A 240 -17.84 -9.51 -7.63
C VAL A 240 -19.08 -9.37 -6.73
N GLN A 241 -19.22 -8.29 -5.98
CA GLN A 241 -20.41 -8.07 -5.15
C GLN A 241 -21.72 -7.88 -5.92
N VAL A 242 -21.66 -7.46 -7.20
CA VAL A 242 -22.83 -7.45 -8.07
C VAL A 242 -23.26 -8.87 -8.42
N ILE A 243 -22.29 -9.78 -8.59
CA ILE A 243 -22.54 -11.19 -8.92
C ILE A 243 -22.99 -11.96 -7.67
N ASP A 244 -22.22 -11.84 -6.59
CA ASP A 244 -22.46 -12.46 -5.29
C ASP A 244 -21.77 -11.67 -4.17
N SER A 245 -22.58 -11.12 -3.27
CA SER A 245 -22.12 -10.36 -2.10
C SER A 245 -21.28 -11.15 -1.09
N THR A 246 -21.32 -12.49 -1.15
CA THR A 246 -20.60 -13.39 -0.23
C THR A 246 -19.35 -14.01 -0.83
N ASP A 247 -19.13 -13.82 -2.13
CA ASP A 247 -18.12 -14.52 -2.90
C ASP A 247 -16.76 -13.80 -2.86
N LYS A 248 -15.71 -14.61 -2.77
CA LYS A 248 -14.31 -14.17 -2.83
C LYS A 248 -13.78 -14.11 -4.27
N ALA A 249 -14.58 -14.56 -5.24
CA ALA A 249 -14.19 -14.82 -6.62
C ALA A 249 -13.02 -15.82 -6.69
N ASP A 250 -13.24 -16.94 -6.00
CA ASP A 250 -12.35 -18.11 -5.95
C ASP A 250 -12.82 -19.17 -6.96
N ILE A 251 -11.92 -20.10 -7.29
CA ILE A 251 -12.12 -21.19 -8.26
C ILE A 251 -13.48 -21.92 -8.18
N PRO A 252 -14.03 -22.25 -6.99
CA PRO A 252 -15.28 -23.00 -6.90
C PRO A 252 -16.51 -22.26 -7.42
N THR A 253 -16.50 -20.91 -7.42
CA THR A 253 -17.68 -20.12 -7.79
C THR A 253 -17.76 -19.81 -9.28
N LEU A 254 -16.69 -20.01 -10.05
CA LEU A 254 -16.63 -19.72 -11.48
C LEU A 254 -17.64 -20.54 -12.29
N LYS A 255 -17.80 -21.83 -11.96
CA LYS A 255 -18.84 -22.69 -12.56
C LYS A 255 -20.25 -22.18 -12.25
N SER A 256 -20.46 -21.65 -11.04
CA SER A 256 -21.76 -21.09 -10.61
C SER A 256 -22.09 -19.77 -11.31
N TRP A 257 -21.08 -19.01 -11.76
CA TRP A 257 -21.27 -17.71 -12.38
C TRP A 257 -21.89 -17.78 -13.76
N ALA A 258 -21.63 -18.84 -14.53
CA ALA A 258 -22.31 -19.10 -15.79
C ALA A 258 -23.84 -19.18 -15.59
N TYR A 259 -24.31 -19.77 -14.50
CA TYR A 259 -25.72 -19.81 -14.14
C TYR A 259 -26.23 -18.44 -13.62
N ARG A 260 -25.42 -17.73 -12.83
CA ARG A 260 -25.77 -16.39 -12.32
C ARG A 260 -25.90 -15.34 -13.41
N LYS A 261 -25.20 -15.49 -14.54
CA LYS A 261 -25.34 -14.62 -15.72
C LYS A 261 -26.81 -14.44 -16.14
N VAL A 262 -27.59 -15.52 -16.11
CA VAL A 262 -29.00 -15.53 -16.51
C VAL A 262 -29.90 -14.82 -15.49
N LEU A 263 -29.44 -14.65 -14.25
CA LEU A 263 -30.19 -14.09 -13.14
C LEU A 263 -29.98 -12.57 -12.95
N LEU A 264 -28.98 -11.98 -13.61
CA LEU A 264 -28.70 -10.55 -13.47
C LEU A 264 -29.75 -9.70 -14.21
N SER A 265 -30.30 -8.70 -13.53
CA SER A 265 -31.13 -7.69 -14.18
C SER A 265 -30.31 -6.82 -15.15
N GLY A 266 -30.96 -6.15 -16.11
CA GLY A 266 -30.28 -5.27 -17.06
C GLY A 266 -29.45 -4.17 -16.38
N GLY A 267 -29.98 -3.55 -15.31
CA GLY A 267 -29.25 -2.53 -14.55
C GLY A 267 -28.04 -3.09 -13.78
N GLU A 268 -28.12 -4.33 -13.30
CA GLU A 268 -26.99 -5.00 -12.64
C GLU A 268 -25.92 -5.41 -13.64
N SER A 269 -26.31 -5.88 -14.82
CA SER A 269 -25.41 -6.20 -15.93
C SER A 269 -24.61 -4.97 -16.39
N GLU A 270 -25.26 -3.83 -16.57
CA GLU A 270 -24.56 -2.57 -16.88
C GLU A 270 -23.63 -2.13 -15.75
N ARG A 271 -24.08 -2.27 -14.49
CA ARG A 271 -23.26 -1.92 -13.32
C ARG A 271 -22.03 -2.82 -13.23
N LEU A 272 -22.17 -4.11 -13.49
CA LEU A 272 -21.07 -5.07 -13.57
C LEU A 272 -20.07 -4.63 -14.66
N ARG A 273 -20.54 -4.36 -15.87
CA ARG A 273 -19.69 -3.89 -16.98
C ARG A 273 -18.92 -2.62 -16.61
N ARG A 274 -19.57 -1.63 -16.00
CA ARG A 274 -18.90 -0.39 -15.54
C ARG A 274 -17.79 -0.68 -14.52
N TYR A 275 -18.03 -1.56 -13.55
CA TYR A 275 -17.00 -1.92 -12.57
C TYR A 275 -15.83 -2.69 -13.19
N LEU A 276 -16.09 -3.64 -14.09
CA LEU A 276 -15.03 -4.35 -14.81
C LEU A 276 -14.20 -3.40 -15.69
N ASN A 277 -14.84 -2.49 -16.43
CA ASN A 277 -14.16 -1.46 -17.23
C ASN A 277 -13.29 -0.54 -16.37
N ASN A 278 -13.79 -0.10 -15.21
CA ASN A 278 -12.99 0.72 -14.30
C ASN A 278 -11.82 -0.07 -13.70
N SER A 279 -12.01 -1.36 -13.45
CA SER A 279 -10.97 -2.26 -12.93
C SER A 279 -9.85 -2.47 -13.96
N ILE A 280 -10.19 -2.85 -15.20
CA ILE A 280 -9.20 -3.07 -16.26
C ILE A 280 -8.44 -1.79 -16.62
N ASN A 281 -9.13 -0.65 -16.72
CA ASN A 281 -8.49 0.65 -16.97
C ASN A 281 -7.51 1.04 -15.86
N SER A 282 -7.84 0.70 -14.61
CA SER A 282 -6.93 0.96 -13.48
C SER A 282 -5.69 0.05 -13.58
N PHE A 283 -5.86 -1.24 -13.86
CA PHE A 283 -4.71 -2.14 -14.04
C PHE A 283 -3.85 -1.78 -15.25
N GLN A 284 -4.44 -1.32 -16.36
CA GLN A 284 -3.68 -0.82 -17.51
C GLN A 284 -2.84 0.41 -17.16
N LYS A 285 -3.36 1.32 -16.33
CA LYS A 285 -2.57 2.45 -15.81
C LYS A 285 -1.42 1.97 -14.93
N ALA A 286 -1.67 1.03 -14.02
CA ALA A 286 -0.61 0.43 -13.19
C ALA A 286 0.48 -0.22 -14.06
N TRP A 287 0.07 -0.97 -15.09
CA TRP A 287 0.97 -1.59 -16.06
C TRP A 287 1.84 -0.57 -16.78
N GLY A 288 1.26 0.56 -17.20
CA GLY A 288 2.01 1.63 -17.86
C GLY A 288 3.13 2.25 -17.02
N TYR A 289 3.05 2.18 -15.69
CA TYR A 289 4.10 2.67 -14.78
C TYR A 289 5.12 1.60 -14.36
N SER A 290 4.85 0.32 -14.59
CA SER A 290 5.63 -0.79 -14.01
C SER A 290 5.85 -1.97 -14.95
N SER A 291 5.75 -1.76 -16.27
CA SER A 291 5.87 -2.83 -17.27
C SER A 291 7.18 -3.60 -17.17
N GLU A 292 8.26 -2.88 -16.82
CA GLU A 292 9.62 -3.41 -16.68
C GLU A 292 9.93 -3.91 -15.26
N ASP A 293 9.05 -3.68 -14.28
CA ASP A 293 9.26 -4.12 -12.90
C ASP A 293 8.85 -5.60 -12.75
N PRO A 294 9.80 -6.52 -12.52
CA PRO A 294 9.51 -7.95 -12.47
C PRO A 294 8.58 -8.31 -11.30
N MET A 295 8.58 -7.54 -10.21
CA MET A 295 7.69 -7.80 -9.10
C MET A 295 6.26 -7.42 -9.44
N TRP A 296 6.01 -6.20 -9.90
CA TRP A 296 4.62 -5.75 -10.14
C TRP A 296 3.97 -6.45 -11.31
N ARG A 297 4.76 -6.84 -12.32
CA ARG A 297 4.28 -7.51 -13.54
C ARG A 297 3.42 -8.73 -13.23
N GLY A 298 3.92 -9.65 -12.40
CA GLY A 298 3.19 -10.86 -12.02
C GLY A 298 1.88 -10.59 -11.26
N TYR A 299 1.82 -9.52 -10.46
CA TYR A 299 0.59 -9.13 -9.74
C TYR A 299 -0.43 -8.47 -10.66
N ILE A 300 -0.01 -7.54 -11.51
CA ILE A 300 -0.90 -6.77 -12.37
C ILE A 300 -1.51 -7.68 -13.44
N LEU A 301 -0.70 -8.47 -14.14
CA LEU A 301 -1.17 -9.39 -15.18
C LEU A 301 -2.15 -10.42 -14.59
N PHE A 302 -1.84 -10.95 -13.41
CA PHE A 302 -2.73 -11.88 -12.71
C PHE A 302 -4.10 -11.25 -12.40
N ASN A 303 -4.10 -10.00 -11.93
CA ASN A 303 -5.34 -9.29 -11.65
C ASN A 303 -6.13 -8.93 -12.92
N GLN A 304 -5.43 -8.56 -14.00
CA GLN A 304 -6.05 -8.32 -15.31
C GLN A 304 -6.71 -9.60 -15.85
N ALA A 305 -6.01 -10.73 -15.80
CA ALA A 305 -6.53 -12.03 -16.24
C ALA A 305 -7.81 -12.40 -15.49
N ARG A 306 -7.85 -12.19 -14.17
CA ARG A 306 -9.05 -12.45 -13.35
C ARG A 306 -10.23 -11.59 -13.76
N VAL A 307 -10.02 -10.31 -14.07
CA VAL A 307 -11.09 -9.41 -14.53
C VAL A 307 -11.56 -9.78 -15.93
N ALA A 308 -10.62 -10.04 -16.84
CA ALA A 308 -10.91 -10.50 -18.21
C ALA A 308 -11.72 -11.79 -18.20
N PHE A 309 -11.44 -12.70 -17.25
CA PHE A 309 -12.21 -13.93 -17.11
C PHE A 309 -13.67 -13.66 -16.69
N ILE A 310 -13.91 -12.74 -15.73
CA ILE A 310 -15.29 -12.34 -15.38
C ILE A 310 -15.98 -11.76 -16.61
N GLU A 311 -15.29 -10.90 -17.35
CA GLU A 311 -15.84 -10.28 -18.55
C GLU A 311 -16.22 -11.34 -19.61
N HIS A 312 -15.31 -12.29 -19.86
CA HIS A 312 -15.52 -13.37 -20.81
C HIS A 312 -16.72 -14.26 -20.42
N VAL A 313 -16.83 -14.67 -19.15
CA VAL A 313 -17.96 -15.47 -18.65
C VAL A 313 -19.30 -14.72 -18.85
N PHE A 314 -19.37 -13.46 -18.44
CA PHE A 314 -20.63 -12.72 -18.41
C PHE A 314 -21.03 -12.10 -19.74
N PHE A 315 -20.07 -11.73 -20.59
CA PHE A 315 -20.33 -10.97 -21.81
C PHE A 315 -19.88 -11.65 -23.09
N GLY A 316 -19.10 -12.74 -23.02
CA GLY A 316 -18.56 -13.44 -24.20
C GLY A 316 -17.40 -12.70 -24.87
N ASP A 317 -17.46 -11.37 -24.90
CA ASP A 317 -16.39 -10.51 -25.38
C ASP A 317 -15.56 -9.99 -24.20
N SER A 318 -14.27 -10.28 -24.19
CA SER A 318 -13.31 -9.68 -23.28
C SER A 318 -12.33 -8.78 -24.04
N HIS A 319 -11.86 -7.71 -23.39
CA HIS A 319 -10.87 -6.80 -23.99
C HIS A 319 -9.53 -7.48 -24.31
N ALA A 320 -9.25 -8.61 -23.66
CA ALA A 320 -8.08 -9.45 -23.86
C ALA A 320 -8.44 -10.91 -23.58
N ASP A 321 -7.75 -11.85 -24.22
CA ASP A 321 -7.91 -13.27 -23.92
C ASP A 321 -7.51 -13.56 -22.46
N PRO A 322 -8.44 -14.01 -21.60
CA PRO A 322 -8.15 -14.29 -20.21
C PRO A 322 -7.14 -15.42 -20.02
N PHE A 323 -7.08 -16.38 -20.94
CA PHE A 323 -6.16 -17.52 -20.90
C PHE A 323 -4.74 -17.08 -21.23
N GLU A 324 -4.58 -16.30 -22.30
CA GLU A 324 -3.30 -15.70 -22.67
C GLU A 324 -2.76 -14.81 -21.53
N LYS A 325 -3.60 -13.93 -20.96
CA LYS A 325 -3.20 -13.06 -19.85
C LYS A 325 -2.82 -13.83 -18.60
N MET A 326 -3.50 -14.94 -18.31
CA MET A 326 -3.14 -15.79 -17.18
C MET A 326 -1.81 -16.53 -17.45
N ALA A 327 -1.56 -16.98 -18.68
CA ALA A 327 -0.28 -17.58 -19.06
C ALA A 327 0.87 -16.57 -18.95
N GLU A 328 0.68 -15.33 -19.40
CA GLU A 328 1.64 -14.24 -19.20
C GLU A 328 1.91 -13.97 -17.72
N ALA A 329 0.86 -14.00 -16.88
CA ALA A 329 0.99 -13.81 -15.43
C ALA A 329 1.78 -14.94 -14.76
N ILE A 330 1.55 -16.19 -15.18
CA ILE A 330 2.30 -17.36 -14.70
C ILE A 330 3.77 -17.24 -15.10
N ASN A 331 4.05 -16.88 -16.35
CA ASN A 331 5.42 -16.69 -16.83
C ASN A 331 6.15 -15.61 -16.04
N ALA A 332 5.51 -14.45 -15.82
CA ALA A 332 6.08 -13.38 -15.03
C ALA A 332 6.37 -13.78 -13.57
N ARG A 333 5.49 -14.57 -12.96
CA ARG A 333 5.71 -15.12 -11.60
C ARG A 333 6.84 -16.13 -11.56
N ALA A 334 6.96 -16.98 -12.57
CA ALA A 334 8.06 -17.94 -12.69
C ALA A 334 9.41 -17.21 -12.83
N THR A 335 9.51 -16.19 -13.68
CA THR A 335 10.71 -15.35 -13.81
C THR A 335 11.08 -14.66 -12.48
N LEU A 336 10.09 -14.17 -11.74
CA LEU A 336 10.33 -13.60 -10.40
C LEU A 336 10.87 -14.66 -9.42
N ASN A 337 10.32 -15.88 -9.45
CA ASN A 337 10.76 -16.99 -8.59
C ASN A 337 12.20 -17.43 -8.92
N GLU A 338 12.58 -17.43 -10.20
CA GLU A 338 13.96 -17.66 -10.65
C GLU A 338 14.90 -16.58 -10.08
N LEU A 339 14.56 -15.30 -10.24
CA LEU A 339 15.34 -14.19 -9.70
C LEU A 339 15.50 -14.28 -8.17
N ILE A 340 14.43 -14.60 -7.45
CA ILE A 340 14.47 -14.78 -5.98
C ILE A 340 15.43 -15.93 -5.61
N SER A 341 15.40 -17.01 -6.37
CA SER A 341 16.25 -18.18 -6.14
C SER A 341 17.72 -17.85 -6.40
N GLU A 342 18.03 -17.07 -7.44
CA GLU A 342 19.38 -16.57 -7.71
C GLU A 342 19.93 -15.69 -6.59
N VAL A 343 19.09 -14.80 -6.03
CA VAL A 343 19.48 -13.89 -4.94
C VAL A 343 19.73 -14.65 -3.63
N LEU A 344 18.88 -15.63 -3.32
CA LEU A 344 18.97 -16.39 -2.07
C LEU A 344 20.03 -17.50 -2.11
N GLY A 345 20.37 -17.98 -3.31
CA GLY A 345 21.29 -19.09 -3.52
C GLY A 345 20.76 -20.44 -2.99
N ASP A 346 21.64 -21.44 -2.95
CA ASP A 346 21.32 -22.76 -2.42
C ASP A 346 21.21 -22.70 -0.89
N ARG A 347 19.97 -22.65 -0.39
CA ARG A 347 19.64 -22.70 1.03
C ARG A 347 18.91 -23.99 1.38
N ASP A 348 19.16 -24.49 2.59
CA ASP A 348 18.48 -25.69 3.11
C ASP A 348 16.99 -25.46 3.38
N GLU A 349 16.57 -24.22 3.64
CA GLU A 349 15.19 -23.87 3.97
C GLU A 349 14.71 -22.63 3.19
N LEU A 350 13.47 -22.71 2.66
CA LEU A 350 12.81 -21.61 1.95
C LEU A 350 12.41 -20.49 2.92
N THR A 351 12.63 -19.24 2.52
CA THR A 351 12.16 -18.08 3.27
C THR A 351 10.64 -17.92 3.16
N VAL A 352 10.04 -17.14 4.06
CA VAL A 352 8.59 -16.86 4.01
C VAL A 352 8.21 -16.18 2.69
N LEU A 353 9.03 -15.24 2.21
CA LEU A 353 8.81 -14.57 0.93
C LEU A 353 8.91 -15.55 -0.24
N GLN A 354 9.93 -16.42 -0.26
CA GLN A 354 10.09 -17.42 -1.32
C GLN A 354 8.90 -18.39 -1.35
N LYS A 355 8.47 -18.90 -0.18
CA LYS A 355 7.25 -19.73 -0.06
C LYS A 355 6.03 -19.01 -0.61
N HIS A 356 5.88 -17.71 -0.29
CA HIS A 356 4.75 -16.89 -0.75
C HIS A 356 4.71 -16.72 -2.27
N TYR A 357 5.83 -16.39 -2.91
CA TYR A 357 5.90 -16.18 -4.35
C TYR A 357 5.72 -17.48 -5.15
N LEU A 358 6.24 -18.60 -4.65
CA LEU A 358 5.99 -19.93 -5.22
C LEU A 358 4.51 -20.31 -5.12
N TYR A 359 3.88 -20.10 -3.95
CA TYR A 359 2.45 -20.33 -3.78
C TYR A 359 1.62 -19.48 -4.75
N GLN A 360 2.02 -18.24 -4.92
CA GLN A 360 1.39 -17.29 -5.82
C GLN A 360 1.44 -17.69 -7.30
N GLU A 361 2.52 -18.34 -7.73
CA GLU A 361 2.60 -18.93 -9.07
C GLU A 361 1.64 -20.12 -9.21
N GLU A 362 1.66 -21.04 -8.25
CA GLU A 362 0.78 -22.21 -8.29
C GLU A 362 -0.69 -21.84 -8.24
N TYR A 363 -1.07 -20.84 -7.45
CA TYR A 363 -2.44 -20.34 -7.43
C TYR A 363 -2.89 -19.77 -8.79
N ALA A 364 -1.98 -19.16 -9.55
CA ALA A 364 -2.27 -18.71 -10.92
C ALA A 364 -2.43 -19.88 -11.88
N ARG A 365 -1.60 -20.94 -11.75
CA ARG A 365 -1.73 -22.18 -12.51
C ARG A 365 -3.04 -22.91 -12.21
N GLU A 366 -3.43 -22.97 -10.94
CA GLU A 366 -4.71 -23.53 -10.50
C GLU A 366 -5.87 -22.80 -11.17
N LEU A 367 -5.87 -21.47 -11.14
CA LEU A 367 -6.90 -20.67 -11.80
C LEU A 367 -6.96 -20.95 -13.30
N LEU A 368 -5.81 -21.03 -13.99
CA LEU A 368 -5.78 -21.35 -15.42
C LEU A 368 -6.39 -22.73 -15.72
N VAL A 369 -6.01 -23.76 -14.96
CA VAL A 369 -6.55 -25.12 -15.12
C VAL A 369 -8.07 -25.10 -14.94
N ASN A 370 -8.55 -24.44 -13.88
CA ASN A 370 -9.98 -24.38 -13.59
C ASN A 370 -10.76 -23.52 -14.59
N TYR A 371 -10.16 -22.47 -15.15
CA TYR A 371 -10.74 -21.69 -16.24
C TYR A 371 -10.99 -22.57 -17.46
N ASN A 372 -9.98 -23.35 -17.88
CA ASN A 372 -10.10 -24.26 -19.02
C ASN A 372 -11.17 -25.34 -18.77
N LEU A 373 -11.13 -25.99 -17.61
CA LEU A 373 -12.13 -26.98 -17.22
C LEU A 373 -13.57 -26.41 -17.18
N THR A 374 -13.73 -25.13 -16.81
CA THR A 374 -15.05 -24.47 -16.77
C THR A 374 -15.58 -24.18 -18.17
N MET A 375 -14.70 -23.89 -19.13
CA MET A 375 -15.06 -23.66 -20.53
C MET A 375 -15.16 -24.96 -21.36
N ASN A 376 -14.91 -26.12 -20.75
CA ASN A 376 -14.78 -27.43 -21.42
C ASN A 376 -13.61 -27.50 -22.42
N ASP A 377 -12.55 -26.72 -22.17
CA ASP A 377 -11.30 -26.76 -22.92
C ASP A 377 -10.29 -27.72 -22.28
N GLN A 378 -9.25 -28.09 -23.05
CA GLN A 378 -8.17 -28.93 -22.55
C GLN A 378 -7.33 -28.18 -21.51
N ALA A 379 -7.32 -28.69 -20.28
CA ALA A 379 -6.55 -28.11 -19.19
C ALA A 379 -5.20 -28.82 -19.02
N PHE A 380 -4.10 -28.06 -19.03
CA PHE A 380 -2.76 -28.61 -18.84
C PHE A 380 -2.07 -28.02 -17.61
N TYR A 381 -1.41 -28.87 -16.83
CA TYR A 381 -0.54 -28.50 -15.73
C TYR A 381 0.87 -29.06 -15.97
N ARG A 382 1.86 -28.17 -16.19
CA ARG A 382 3.27 -28.54 -16.43
C ARG A 382 3.42 -29.66 -17.49
N GLY A 383 2.63 -29.57 -18.57
CA GLY A 383 2.63 -30.54 -19.68
C GLY A 383 1.74 -31.77 -19.46
N MET A 384 1.15 -31.96 -18.28
CA MET A 384 0.22 -33.06 -17.98
C MET A 384 -1.22 -32.60 -18.25
N LEU A 385 -2.02 -33.42 -18.93
CA LEU A 385 -3.44 -33.17 -19.15
C LEU A 385 -4.21 -33.42 -17.84
N MET A 386 -4.95 -32.42 -17.38
CA MET A 386 -5.82 -32.49 -16.21
C MET A 386 -7.26 -32.73 -16.68
N ARG A 387 -7.91 -33.78 -16.18
CA ARG A 387 -9.29 -34.13 -16.55
C ARG A 387 -10.31 -33.57 -15.57
N SER A 388 -9.90 -33.29 -14.34
CA SER A 388 -10.76 -32.69 -13.33
C SER A 388 -10.00 -31.81 -12.35
N THR A 389 -10.74 -31.02 -11.58
CA THR A 389 -10.17 -30.18 -10.51
C THR A 389 -9.59 -31.05 -9.39
N GLU A 390 -10.20 -32.21 -9.09
CA GLU A 390 -9.70 -33.15 -8.08
C GLU A 390 -8.35 -33.73 -8.47
N GLU A 391 -8.21 -34.18 -9.73
CA GLU A 391 -6.94 -34.71 -10.25
C GLU A 391 -5.82 -33.67 -10.14
N TYR A 392 -6.13 -32.41 -10.45
CA TYR A 392 -5.20 -31.30 -10.27
C TYR A 392 -4.81 -31.12 -8.79
N LEU A 393 -5.79 -31.08 -7.87
CA LEU A 393 -5.54 -30.88 -6.44
C LEU A 393 -4.72 -32.03 -5.82
N GLU A 394 -4.97 -33.27 -6.24
CA GLU A 394 -4.18 -34.44 -5.82
C GLU A 394 -2.74 -34.35 -6.31
N THR A 395 -2.54 -33.92 -7.56
CA THR A 395 -1.22 -33.76 -8.18
C THR A 395 -0.36 -32.73 -7.44
N ILE A 396 -0.94 -31.60 -7.02
CA ILE A 396 -0.19 -30.52 -6.37
C ILE A 396 -0.12 -30.64 -4.85
N ALA A 397 -0.91 -31.52 -4.22
CA ALA A 397 -1.01 -31.62 -2.77
C ALA A 397 0.36 -31.79 -2.06
N PRO A 398 1.30 -32.63 -2.58
CA PRO A 398 2.63 -32.73 -2.00
C PRO A 398 3.41 -31.42 -2.04
N TYR A 399 3.32 -30.69 -3.17
CA TYR A 399 4.02 -29.42 -3.36
C TYR A 399 3.46 -28.31 -2.46
N ILE A 400 2.13 -28.15 -2.41
CA ILE A 400 1.48 -27.17 -1.53
C ILE A 400 1.77 -27.44 -0.06
N SER A 401 1.88 -28.71 0.34
CA SER A 401 2.15 -29.07 1.75
C SER A 401 3.48 -28.52 2.27
N GLN A 402 4.43 -28.19 1.38
CA GLN A 402 5.76 -27.69 1.71
C GLN A 402 5.85 -26.14 1.77
N LEU A 403 4.82 -25.42 1.33
CA LEU A 403 4.84 -23.94 1.16
C LEU A 403 4.28 -23.14 2.36
N GLU A 404 4.42 -23.63 3.60
CA GLU A 404 3.81 -23.08 4.84
C GLU A 404 2.25 -23.18 4.91
N PRO A 405 1.64 -23.13 6.11
CA PRO A 405 0.21 -23.35 6.25
C PRO A 405 -0.56 -22.10 5.80
N LYS A 406 -0.95 -22.14 4.53
CA LYS A 406 -2.29 -21.88 3.97
C LYS A 406 -3.01 -20.63 4.47
N ASN A 407 -3.51 -19.85 3.52
CA ASN A 407 -4.84 -19.28 3.65
C ASN A 407 -5.83 -20.45 3.82
N GLN A 408 -5.92 -20.96 5.04
CA GLN A 408 -6.62 -22.19 5.38
C GLN A 408 -8.12 -22.03 5.09
N ALA A 409 -8.63 -20.80 5.21
CA ALA A 409 -9.97 -20.43 4.78
C ALA A 409 -10.18 -20.52 3.25
N GLY A 410 -9.15 -20.26 2.44
CA GLY A 410 -9.18 -20.47 0.98
C GLY A 410 -9.20 -21.96 0.61
N LEU A 411 -8.33 -22.75 1.24
CA LEU A 411 -8.29 -24.20 1.02
C LEU A 411 -9.50 -24.96 1.59
N GLU A 412 -10.03 -24.52 2.73
CA GLU A 412 -11.26 -25.05 3.32
C GLU A 412 -12.49 -24.65 2.49
N ALA A 413 -12.53 -23.44 1.91
CA ALA A 413 -13.57 -23.06 0.95
C ALA A 413 -13.52 -23.88 -0.34
N ILE A 414 -12.31 -24.25 -0.81
CA ILE A 414 -12.10 -25.16 -1.95
C ILE A 414 -12.58 -26.57 -1.60
N ARG A 415 -12.22 -27.10 -0.43
CA ARG A 415 -12.64 -28.44 0.04
C ARG A 415 -14.14 -28.53 0.33
N ALA A 416 -14.75 -27.47 0.85
CA ALA A 416 -16.18 -27.40 1.14
C ALA A 416 -17.06 -27.36 -0.13
N GLY A 417 -16.47 -27.17 -1.31
CA GLY A 417 -17.14 -27.19 -2.61
C GLY A 417 -17.13 -28.54 -3.33
N LEU A 418 -16.59 -29.60 -2.72
CA LEU A 418 -16.53 -30.95 -3.28
C LEU A 418 -17.28 -31.96 -2.41
N GLU A 419 -18.61 -31.89 -2.45
CA GLU A 419 -19.44 -33.08 -2.25
C GLU A 419 -20.00 -33.49 -3.61
N ILE A 420 -19.39 -34.50 -4.23
CA ILE A 420 -20.03 -35.22 -5.33
C ILE A 420 -20.92 -36.28 -4.68
N PRO A 421 -22.24 -36.31 -4.90
CA PRO A 421 -23.03 -37.47 -4.51
C PRO A 421 -22.49 -38.68 -5.26
N ARG A 422 -22.09 -39.74 -4.53
CA ARG A 422 -21.72 -41.02 -5.12
C ARG A 422 -22.82 -41.43 -6.10
N GLN A 423 -22.50 -41.49 -7.40
CA GLN A 423 -23.31 -42.24 -8.33
C GLN A 423 -23.20 -43.70 -7.93
N VAL A 424 -24.30 -44.21 -7.36
CA VAL A 424 -24.54 -45.65 -7.24
C VAL A 424 -24.80 -46.14 -8.66
N THR A 425 -23.87 -46.95 -9.15
CA THR A 425 -23.90 -47.86 -10.31
C THR A 425 -25.03 -47.74 -11.31
#